data_AF-A0A2V1K3X7-F1
#
_entry.id   AF-A0A2V1K3X7-F1
#
_cell.length_a   1.000
_cell.length_b   1.000
_cell.length_c   1.000
_cell.angle_alpha   90.00
_cell.angle_beta   90.00
_cell.angle_gamma   90.00
#
_symmetry.space_group_name_H-M   'P 1'
#
loop_
_entity.id
_entity.type
_entity.pdbx_description
1 polymer ?
#
loop_
_entity_poly.entity_id
_entity_poly.type
_entity_poly.pdbx_seq_one_letter_code
_entity_poly.pdbx_strand_id
1 'polypeptide(L)'
;MKIKRSIGIATFAFGSLAIVGSAVASPSLQETQHSLEVADLTPAITQLAADQATVPDWLVESGVDPESIRNVGTSEFGEHWIASDPDGNICIATQLGEESQDNWIGSVGCTSPMAFYEHGAAVSLNGEGFDGTAAYMLPPDIDSSTLTSSKDVQILADTPQVIAVSSIDQSAALRDIEIPRADGTAVQLPELDTE
;
A
#
# COMPACT_ATOMS: atom_id res chain seq x y z
N MET A 1 52.67 -4.21 -81.99
CA MET A 1 51.70 -3.49 -81.15
C MET A 1 52.46 -2.85 -79.97
N LYS A 2 52.25 -1.55 -79.75
CA LYS A 2 52.75 -0.58 -78.72
C LYS A 2 53.48 -1.18 -77.49
N ILE A 3 54.77 -0.92 -77.19
CA ILE A 3 55.50 0.30 -76.74
C ILE A 3 55.17 0.82 -75.31
N LYS A 4 56.26 1.03 -74.53
CA LYS A 4 56.50 1.97 -73.38
C LYS A 4 56.12 1.51 -71.96
N ARG A 5 57.11 1.42 -71.04
CA ARG A 5 57.57 2.44 -70.04
C ARG A 5 56.53 2.66 -68.94
N SER A 6 56.78 2.90 -67.65
CA SER A 6 57.92 3.10 -66.76
C SER A 6 57.30 3.62 -65.44
N ILE A 7 57.92 3.38 -64.29
CA ILE A 7 58.00 4.29 -63.11
C ILE A 7 56.69 4.73 -62.41
N GLY A 8 56.68 4.67 -61.07
CA GLY A 8 55.79 5.52 -60.27
C GLY A 8 55.71 5.19 -58.79
N ILE A 9 56.56 5.84 -57.99
CA ILE A 9 56.52 5.94 -56.52
C ILE A 9 55.25 6.72 -56.08
N ALA A 10 54.64 6.40 -54.94
CA ALA A 10 53.90 7.38 -54.14
C ALA A 10 53.71 6.94 -52.68
N THR A 11 54.43 7.60 -51.79
CA THR A 11 54.24 7.65 -50.33
C THR A 11 53.09 8.62 -50.01
N PHE A 12 52.09 8.24 -49.20
CA PHE A 12 51.13 9.15 -48.57
C PHE A 12 50.75 8.56 -47.19
N ALA A 13 51.26 9.13 -46.09
CA ALA A 13 50.65 10.19 -45.28
C ALA A 13 49.53 9.67 -44.36
N PHE A 14 49.92 9.28 -43.13
CA PHE A 14 48.99 9.04 -42.01
C PHE A 14 48.47 10.40 -41.51
N GLY A 15 47.20 10.68 -41.79
CA GLY A 15 46.46 11.81 -41.23
C GLY A 15 45.71 11.37 -39.97
N SER A 16 46.07 11.95 -38.83
CA SER A 16 45.43 11.75 -37.53
C SER A 16 44.01 12.36 -37.52
N LEU A 17 42.99 11.52 -37.35
CA LEU A 17 41.61 11.95 -37.17
C LEU A 17 41.35 12.17 -35.66
N ALA A 18 41.30 13.42 -35.22
CA ALA A 18 40.89 13.78 -33.87
C ALA A 18 39.35 13.71 -33.76
N ILE A 19 38.84 12.72 -33.05
CA ILE A 19 37.41 12.61 -32.71
C ILE A 19 37.17 13.50 -31.49
N VAL A 20 36.49 14.63 -31.71
CA VAL A 20 35.93 15.47 -30.64
C VAL A 20 34.70 14.76 -30.10
N GLY A 21 34.86 14.03 -28.99
CA GLY A 21 33.76 13.41 -28.27
C GLY A 21 32.98 14.46 -27.49
N SER A 22 31.81 14.85 -27.99
CA SER A 22 30.84 15.63 -27.23
C SER A 22 30.28 14.74 -26.11
N ALA A 23 30.69 14.99 -24.87
CA ALA A 23 30.09 14.40 -23.69
C ALA A 23 28.66 14.96 -23.54
N VAL A 24 27.69 14.30 -24.17
CA VAL A 24 26.28 14.44 -23.81
C VAL A 24 26.12 13.85 -22.41
N ALA A 25 26.05 14.72 -21.41
CA ALA A 25 25.62 14.35 -20.08
C ALA A 25 24.21 13.79 -20.21
N SER A 26 24.07 12.47 -20.14
CA SER A 26 22.79 11.82 -20.01
C SER A 26 22.14 12.36 -18.74
N PRO A 27 20.92 12.94 -18.80
CA PRO A 27 20.17 13.20 -17.59
C PRO A 27 19.98 11.84 -16.91
N SER A 28 20.59 11.67 -15.75
CA SER A 28 20.27 10.57 -14.86
C SER A 28 18.80 10.70 -14.54
N LEU A 29 17.98 9.83 -15.12
CA LEU A 29 16.64 9.55 -14.63
C LEU A 29 16.82 9.15 -13.17
N GLN A 30 16.54 10.10 -12.28
CA GLN A 30 16.44 9.85 -10.86
C GLN A 30 15.14 9.09 -10.72
N GLU A 31 15.24 7.77 -10.80
CA GLU A 31 14.15 6.85 -10.50
C GLU A 31 13.73 7.21 -9.07
N THR A 32 12.56 7.83 -8.93
CA THR A 32 11.97 8.11 -7.63
C THR A 32 11.66 6.76 -6.99
N GLN A 33 12.65 6.17 -6.32
CA GLN A 33 12.47 4.98 -5.52
C GLN A 33 11.44 5.36 -4.45
N HIS A 34 10.21 4.85 -4.61
CA HIS A 34 9.22 4.93 -3.56
C HIS A 34 9.79 4.16 -2.37
N SER A 35 9.95 4.87 -1.25
CA SER A 35 10.36 4.24 0.01
C SER A 35 9.26 3.27 0.43
N LEU A 36 9.66 2.03 0.73
CA LEU A 36 8.77 1.00 1.27
C LEU A 36 8.87 0.92 2.80
N GLU A 37 9.40 1.96 3.45
CA GLU A 37 9.38 2.04 4.90
C GLU A 37 7.93 2.23 5.39
N VAL A 38 7.57 1.52 6.45
CA VAL A 38 6.20 1.54 7.03
C VAL A 38 5.75 2.97 7.33
N ALA A 39 6.68 3.82 7.76
CA ALA A 39 6.42 5.23 8.04
C ALA A 39 5.90 6.02 6.83
N ASP A 40 6.40 5.71 5.64
CA ASP A 40 6.00 6.37 4.39
C ASP A 40 4.71 5.77 3.83
N LEU A 41 4.51 4.46 4.03
CA LEU A 41 3.32 3.74 3.58
C LEU A 41 2.11 4.01 4.49
N THR A 42 2.33 4.34 5.74
CA THR A 42 1.26 4.56 6.71
C THR A 42 1.57 5.75 7.61
N PRO A 43 1.46 6.99 7.09
CA PRO A 43 1.74 8.18 7.89
C PRO A 43 0.95 8.22 9.20
N ALA A 44 -0.26 7.64 9.21
CA ALA A 44 -1.09 7.48 10.39
C ALA A 44 -0.44 6.64 11.51
N ILE A 45 0.35 5.59 11.19
CA ILE A 45 1.08 4.78 12.20
C ILE A 45 2.16 5.64 12.90
N THR A 46 2.73 6.61 12.19
CA THR A 46 3.79 7.48 12.72
C THR A 46 3.28 8.67 13.54
N GLN A 47 2.00 9.01 13.44
CA GLN A 47 1.38 10.01 14.31
C GLN A 47 1.34 9.45 15.75
N LEU A 48 1.29 10.32 16.77
CA LEU A 48 1.43 9.93 18.18
C LEU A 48 0.57 8.72 18.56
N ALA A 49 1.13 7.84 19.41
CA ALA A 49 0.45 6.66 19.91
C ALA A 49 -0.95 7.00 20.46
N ALA A 50 -1.92 6.12 20.14
CA ALA A 50 -3.19 6.14 20.84
C ALA A 50 -2.89 6.10 22.34
N ASP A 51 -3.70 6.80 23.14
CA ASP A 51 -3.65 6.61 24.58
C ASP A 51 -3.77 5.10 24.85
N GLN A 52 -2.78 4.50 25.51
CA GLN A 52 -2.78 3.06 25.78
C GLN A 52 -4.03 2.65 26.56
N ALA A 53 -4.69 3.59 27.26
CA ALA A 53 -5.97 3.37 27.92
C ALA A 53 -7.13 3.03 26.95
N THR A 54 -6.97 3.27 25.65
CA THR A 54 -7.99 3.03 24.60
C THR A 54 -7.62 1.84 23.69
N VAL A 55 -6.52 1.15 23.97
CA VAL A 55 -6.13 -0.05 23.23
C VAL A 55 -6.74 -1.27 23.93
N PRO A 56 -7.52 -2.10 23.21
CA PRO A 56 -8.13 -3.28 23.81
C PRO A 56 -7.10 -4.39 24.05
N ASP A 57 -7.30 -5.20 25.09
CA ASP A 57 -6.30 -6.19 25.55
C ASP A 57 -6.06 -7.26 24.47
N TRP A 58 -7.11 -7.73 23.79
CA TRP A 58 -7.01 -8.71 22.71
C TRP A 58 -6.09 -8.27 21.57
N LEU A 59 -6.02 -6.96 21.28
CA LEU A 59 -5.17 -6.44 20.21
C LEU A 59 -3.71 -6.49 20.63
N VAL A 60 -3.40 -6.19 21.89
CA VAL A 60 -2.04 -6.36 22.45
C VAL A 60 -1.64 -7.84 22.43
N GLU A 61 -2.58 -8.75 22.69
CA GLU A 61 -2.34 -10.20 22.67
C GLU A 61 -2.24 -10.80 21.26
N SER A 62 -2.70 -10.09 20.23
CA SER A 62 -2.70 -10.56 18.83
C SER A 62 -1.30 -10.67 18.21
N GLY A 63 -0.27 -10.13 18.86
CA GLY A 63 1.12 -10.19 18.41
C GLY A 63 1.58 -8.99 17.59
N VAL A 64 0.77 -7.95 17.43
CA VAL A 64 1.21 -6.65 16.88
C VAL A 64 2.10 -5.91 17.89
N ASP A 65 2.92 -4.98 17.41
CA ASP A 65 3.72 -4.09 18.26
C ASP A 65 2.81 -3.09 18.99
N PRO A 66 2.70 -3.15 20.34
CA PRO A 66 1.81 -2.28 21.09
C PRO A 66 2.11 -0.78 20.94
N GLU A 67 3.37 -0.42 20.70
CA GLU A 67 3.77 0.99 20.53
C GLU A 67 3.35 1.55 19.16
N SER A 68 3.00 0.68 18.21
CA SER A 68 2.58 1.04 16.86
C SER A 68 1.06 1.18 16.71
N ILE A 69 0.27 0.73 17.70
CA ILE A 69 -1.19 0.71 17.62
C ILE A 69 -1.75 2.13 17.56
N ARG A 70 -2.59 2.40 16.56
CA ARG A 70 -3.33 3.65 16.39
C ARG A 70 -4.80 3.34 16.14
N ASN A 71 -5.69 3.93 16.92
CA ASN A 71 -7.10 3.97 16.59
C ASN A 71 -7.31 4.90 15.39
N VAL A 72 -7.94 4.41 14.34
CA VAL A 72 -8.19 5.17 13.11
C VAL A 72 -9.62 5.66 13.02
N GLY A 73 -10.47 5.24 13.95
CA GLY A 73 -11.83 5.70 14.13
C GLY A 73 -12.83 4.56 14.33
N THR A 74 -14.09 4.95 14.41
CA THR A 74 -15.24 4.06 14.57
C THR A 74 -16.19 4.26 13.40
N SER A 75 -16.67 3.15 12.83
CA SER A 75 -17.76 3.13 11.84
C SER A 75 -19.02 2.53 12.46
N GLU A 76 -20.13 2.49 11.72
CA GLU A 76 -21.30 1.70 12.15
C GLU A 76 -21.02 0.19 12.19
N PHE A 77 -19.89 -0.26 11.62
CA PHE A 77 -19.49 -1.67 11.53
C PHE A 77 -18.29 -1.99 12.43
N GLY A 78 -18.02 -1.17 13.44
CA GLY A 78 -17.02 -1.48 14.45
C GLY A 78 -16.00 -0.37 14.68
N GLU A 79 -15.09 -0.67 15.60
CA GLU A 79 -13.93 0.16 15.89
C GLU A 79 -12.71 -0.40 15.16
N HIS A 80 -11.84 0.49 14.67
CA HIS A 80 -10.77 0.13 13.77
C HIS A 80 -9.43 0.67 14.26
N TRP A 81 -8.39 -0.15 14.13
CA TRP A 81 -7.02 0.21 14.45
C TRP A 81 -6.08 -0.19 13.33
N ILE A 82 -4.94 0.48 13.29
CA ILE A 82 -3.78 0.11 12.48
C ILE A 82 -2.59 -0.10 13.39
N ALA A 83 -1.69 -1.00 13.00
CA ALA A 83 -0.48 -1.31 13.74
C ALA A 83 0.59 -1.88 12.78
N SER A 84 1.78 -2.09 13.30
CA SER A 84 2.79 -2.96 12.68
C SER A 84 3.02 -4.18 13.57
N ASP A 85 3.42 -5.30 12.99
CA ASP A 85 3.91 -6.45 13.76
C ASP A 85 5.44 -6.39 13.96
N PRO A 86 6.05 -7.29 14.78
CA PRO A 86 7.49 -7.33 14.99
C PRO A 86 8.33 -7.60 13.73
N ASP A 87 7.73 -8.13 12.67
CA ASP A 87 8.39 -8.39 11.39
C ASP A 87 8.30 -7.18 10.43
N GLY A 88 7.60 -6.11 10.85
CA GLY A 88 7.41 -4.90 10.07
C GLY A 88 6.29 -4.99 9.04
N ASN A 89 5.38 -5.97 9.17
CA ASN A 89 4.16 -6.02 8.39
C ASN A 89 3.18 -4.95 8.87
N ILE A 90 2.31 -4.49 7.96
CA ILE A 90 1.26 -3.50 8.23
C ILE A 90 -0.02 -4.26 8.56
N CYS A 91 -0.61 -3.95 9.70
CA CYS A 91 -1.79 -4.63 10.22
C CYS A 91 -2.98 -3.67 10.30
N ILE A 92 -4.15 -4.16 9.91
CA ILE A 92 -5.45 -3.55 10.22
C ILE A 92 -6.19 -4.47 11.18
N ALA A 93 -6.74 -3.89 12.23
CA ALA A 93 -7.52 -4.57 13.24
C ALA A 93 -8.92 -3.96 13.30
N THR A 94 -9.93 -4.79 13.56
CA THR A 94 -11.30 -4.33 13.73
C THR A 94 -11.95 -5.09 14.87
N GLN A 95 -12.86 -4.43 15.59
CA GLN A 95 -13.66 -4.99 16.68
C GLN A 95 -15.13 -4.68 16.47
N LEU A 96 -15.97 -5.70 16.65
CA LEU A 96 -17.41 -5.56 16.80
C LEU A 96 -17.80 -5.75 18.26
N GLY A 97 -18.70 -4.89 18.75
CA GLY A 97 -19.08 -4.86 20.16
C GLY A 97 -18.00 -4.23 21.05
N GLU A 98 -18.22 -4.24 22.35
CA GLU A 98 -17.27 -3.73 23.35
C GLU A 98 -16.67 -4.92 24.13
N GLU A 99 -15.36 -4.92 24.34
CA GLU A 99 -14.65 -5.98 25.07
C GLU A 99 -15.23 -6.27 26.47
N SER A 100 -15.80 -5.24 27.11
CA SER A 100 -16.46 -5.36 28.42
C SER A 100 -17.79 -6.14 28.41
N GLN A 101 -18.32 -6.47 27.23
CA GLN A 101 -19.57 -7.21 27.05
C GLN A 101 -19.26 -8.65 26.63
N ASP A 102 -20.05 -9.64 27.05
CA ASP A 102 -19.82 -11.06 26.69
C ASP A 102 -20.01 -11.38 25.19
N ASN A 103 -20.30 -10.37 24.36
CA ASN A 103 -20.55 -10.50 22.92
C ASN A 103 -19.71 -9.46 22.17
N TRP A 104 -18.42 -9.73 22.03
CA TRP A 104 -17.51 -8.99 21.17
C TRP A 104 -16.72 -9.97 20.29
N ILE A 105 -16.23 -9.46 19.17
CA ILE A 105 -15.28 -10.17 18.32
C ILE A 105 -14.26 -9.20 17.75
N GLY A 106 -12.99 -9.58 17.76
CA GLY A 106 -11.87 -8.84 17.22
C GLY A 106 -11.11 -9.70 16.20
N SER A 107 -10.54 -9.06 15.19
CA SER A 107 -9.64 -9.72 14.23
C SER A 107 -8.56 -8.76 13.76
N VAL A 108 -7.42 -9.32 13.35
CA VAL A 108 -6.28 -8.61 12.79
C VAL A 108 -5.87 -9.27 11.48
N GLY A 109 -5.70 -8.46 10.44
CA GLY A 109 -5.10 -8.87 9.17
C GLY A 109 -3.81 -8.10 8.95
N CYS A 110 -2.69 -8.81 8.78
CA CYS A 110 -1.38 -8.23 8.54
C CYS A 110 -0.86 -8.58 7.14
N THR A 111 -0.14 -7.66 6.52
CA THR A 111 0.44 -7.86 5.19
C THR A 111 1.82 -7.20 5.09
N SER A 112 2.69 -7.76 4.25
CA SER A 112 4.03 -7.19 4.04
C SER A 112 3.97 -5.78 3.45
N PRO A 113 4.96 -4.90 3.68
CA PRO A 113 4.99 -3.56 3.11
C PRO A 113 4.82 -3.51 1.58
N MET A 114 5.39 -4.48 0.86
CA MET A 114 5.26 -4.57 -0.59
C MET A 114 3.83 -4.93 -1.02
N ALA A 115 3.23 -5.95 -0.39
CA ALA A 115 1.86 -6.33 -0.66
C ALA A 115 0.86 -5.24 -0.23
N PHE A 116 1.13 -4.55 0.89
CA PHE A 116 0.39 -3.35 1.28
C PHE A 116 0.47 -2.30 0.20
N TYR A 117 1.67 -1.95 -0.26
CA TYR A 117 1.82 -0.95 -1.31
C TYR A 117 1.03 -1.33 -2.54
N GLU A 118 1.04 -2.59 -2.96
CA GLU A 118 0.35 -3.07 -4.17
C GLU A 118 -1.18 -3.13 -4.04
N HIS A 119 -1.69 -3.60 -2.90
CA HIS A 119 -3.10 -4.01 -2.73
C HIS A 119 -3.80 -3.39 -1.52
N GLY A 120 -3.06 -2.81 -0.58
CA GLY A 120 -3.54 -2.42 0.74
C GLY A 120 -3.54 -3.59 1.74
N ALA A 121 -4.17 -3.37 2.88
CA ALA A 121 -4.44 -4.41 3.88
C ALA A 121 -5.95 -4.60 4.04
N ALA A 122 -6.35 -5.77 4.50
CA ALA A 122 -7.75 -6.06 4.80
C ALA A 122 -7.88 -7.00 6.00
N VAL A 123 -9.02 -6.91 6.67
CA VAL A 123 -9.42 -7.84 7.73
C VAL A 123 -10.91 -8.10 7.60
N SER A 124 -11.30 -9.36 7.75
CA SER A 124 -12.69 -9.78 7.92
C SER A 124 -12.96 -10.25 9.33
N LEU A 125 -14.15 -9.97 9.82
CA LEU A 125 -14.66 -10.49 11.07
C LEU A 125 -15.94 -11.24 10.77
N ASN A 126 -15.99 -12.50 11.18
CA ASN A 126 -17.21 -13.30 11.13
C ASN A 126 -17.35 -14.04 12.45
N GLY A 127 -18.54 -13.99 13.05
CA GLY A 127 -18.78 -14.53 14.38
C GLY A 127 -20.25 -14.72 14.66
N GLU A 128 -20.57 -15.68 15.52
CA GLU A 128 -21.94 -15.92 15.95
C GLU A 128 -22.51 -14.65 16.60
N GLY A 129 -23.67 -14.19 16.12
CA GLY A 129 -24.32 -12.97 16.63
C GLY A 129 -23.97 -11.67 15.89
N PHE A 130 -23.10 -11.72 14.86
CA PHE A 130 -22.76 -10.58 14.03
C PHE A 130 -22.94 -10.87 12.54
N ASP A 131 -23.48 -9.90 11.80
CA ASP A 131 -23.47 -9.91 10.34
C ASP A 131 -22.04 -9.54 9.91
N GLY A 132 -21.17 -10.55 9.76
CA GLY A 132 -19.71 -10.38 9.66
C GLY A 132 -19.25 -9.25 8.73
N THR A 133 -18.35 -8.40 9.19
CA THR A 133 -17.88 -7.16 8.53
C THR A 133 -16.51 -7.34 7.86
N ALA A 134 -16.13 -6.38 7.03
CA ALA A 134 -14.77 -6.25 6.53
C ALA A 134 -14.27 -4.81 6.65
N ALA A 135 -12.97 -4.66 6.90
CA ALA A 135 -12.30 -3.38 6.84
C ALA A 135 -11.08 -3.46 5.92
N TYR A 136 -10.86 -2.39 5.16
CA TYR A 136 -9.76 -2.23 4.22
C TYR A 136 -8.94 -1.00 4.58
N MET A 137 -7.63 -1.10 4.41
CA MET A 137 -6.71 0.03 4.47
C MET A 137 -6.05 0.20 3.10
N LEU A 138 -6.30 1.35 2.47
CA LEU A 138 -5.70 1.73 1.21
C LEU A 138 -4.25 2.23 1.42
N PRO A 139 -3.39 2.01 0.42
CA PRO A 139 -2.13 2.75 0.29
C PRO A 139 -2.34 4.27 0.34
N PRO A 140 -1.34 5.04 0.84
CA PRO A 140 -1.48 6.47 1.11
C PRO A 140 -1.51 7.32 -0.16
N ASP A 141 -1.07 6.76 -1.29
CA ASP A 141 -1.09 7.35 -2.62
C ASP A 141 -2.42 7.15 -3.35
N ILE A 142 -3.36 6.42 -2.74
CA ILE A 142 -4.72 6.25 -3.24
C ILE A 142 -5.65 7.28 -2.62
N ASP A 143 -6.39 7.96 -3.49
CA ASP A 143 -7.47 8.85 -3.09
C ASP A 143 -8.79 8.07 -2.96
N SER A 144 -9.27 7.90 -1.73
CA SER A 144 -10.55 7.24 -1.47
C SER A 144 -11.76 8.05 -1.93
N SER A 145 -11.61 9.30 -2.40
CA SER A 145 -12.71 10.09 -2.94
C SER A 145 -13.34 9.48 -4.20
N THR A 146 -12.66 8.53 -4.85
CA THR A 146 -13.21 7.76 -5.97
C THR A 146 -14.22 6.71 -5.51
N LEU A 147 -14.22 6.36 -4.22
CA LEU A 147 -15.20 5.45 -3.62
C LEU A 147 -16.40 6.24 -3.12
N THR A 148 -17.58 5.67 -3.31
CA THR A 148 -18.83 6.29 -2.85
C THR A 148 -19.25 5.66 -1.53
N SER A 149 -19.29 6.45 -0.47
CA SER A 149 -19.90 6.01 0.79
C SER A 149 -21.38 5.70 0.58
N SER A 150 -21.84 4.62 1.22
CA SER A 150 -23.22 4.15 1.16
C SER A 150 -23.62 3.59 2.53
N LYS A 151 -24.85 3.08 2.65
CA LYS A 151 -25.29 2.39 3.88
C LYS A 151 -24.47 1.12 4.19
N ASP A 152 -23.78 0.57 3.19
CA ASP A 152 -23.04 -0.69 3.28
C ASP A 152 -21.52 -0.47 3.22
N VAL A 153 -21.07 0.76 2.95
CA VAL A 153 -19.65 1.11 2.76
C VAL A 153 -19.40 2.47 3.38
N GLN A 154 -18.54 2.54 4.38
CA GLN A 154 -18.17 3.77 5.07
C GLN A 154 -16.68 4.06 4.89
N ILE A 155 -16.37 5.29 4.50
CA ILE A 155 -15.00 5.81 4.47
C ILE A 155 -14.82 6.61 5.75
N LEU A 156 -13.82 6.27 6.56
CA LEU A 156 -13.61 6.95 7.84
C LEU A 156 -13.15 8.40 7.59
N ALA A 157 -13.85 9.37 8.18
CA ALA A 157 -13.62 10.79 7.88
C ALA A 157 -12.21 11.27 8.29
N ASP A 158 -11.73 10.80 9.44
CA ASP A 158 -10.42 11.21 9.99
C ASP A 158 -9.26 10.42 9.37
N THR A 159 -9.55 9.22 8.86
CA THR A 159 -8.59 8.34 8.18
C THR A 159 -9.19 7.85 6.87
N PRO A 160 -9.21 8.69 5.81
CA PRO A 160 -9.90 8.35 4.56
C PRO A 160 -9.29 7.14 3.85
N GLN A 161 -8.12 6.67 4.27
CA GLN A 161 -7.53 5.42 3.77
C GLN A 161 -8.25 4.17 4.31
N VAL A 162 -9.10 4.29 5.33
CA VAL A 162 -9.81 3.15 5.92
C VAL A 162 -11.25 3.10 5.43
N ILE A 163 -11.64 1.93 4.91
CA ILE A 163 -12.98 1.65 4.39
C ILE A 163 -13.55 0.51 5.22
N ALA A 164 -14.70 0.73 5.85
CA ALA A 164 -15.46 -0.29 6.56
C ALA A 164 -16.67 -0.72 5.72
N VAL A 165 -16.97 -2.02 5.72
CA VAL A 165 -18.00 -2.63 4.87
C VAL A 165 -18.95 -3.45 5.72
N SER A 166 -20.26 -3.28 5.50
CA SER A 166 -21.30 -3.89 6.34
C SER A 166 -21.32 -5.41 6.29
N SER A 167 -20.84 -6.03 5.21
CA SER A 167 -20.63 -7.47 5.18
C SER A 167 -19.51 -7.95 4.26
N ILE A 168 -19.04 -9.18 4.51
CA ILE A 168 -18.11 -9.90 3.62
C ILE A 168 -18.70 -10.07 2.20
N ASP A 169 -20.01 -10.30 2.08
CA ASP A 169 -20.64 -10.39 0.75
C ASP A 169 -20.61 -9.05 0.01
N GLN A 170 -20.78 -7.93 0.71
CA GLN A 170 -20.69 -6.59 0.12
C GLN A 170 -19.24 -6.22 -0.22
N SER A 171 -18.28 -6.75 0.52
CA SER A 171 -16.86 -6.54 0.24
C SER A 171 -16.46 -7.13 -1.11
N ALA A 172 -17.08 -8.25 -1.51
CA ALA A 172 -16.87 -8.85 -2.82
C ALA A 172 -17.21 -7.89 -3.97
N ALA A 173 -18.23 -7.04 -3.82
CA ALA A 173 -18.59 -6.04 -4.82
C ALA A 173 -17.53 -4.93 -4.96
N LEU A 174 -16.73 -4.68 -3.92
CA LEU A 174 -15.63 -3.71 -3.98
C LEU A 174 -14.37 -4.28 -4.64
N ARG A 175 -14.22 -5.60 -4.72
CA ARG A 175 -13.07 -6.26 -5.36
C ARG A 175 -13.01 -6.00 -6.87
N ASP A 176 -14.17 -5.84 -7.50
CA ASP A 176 -14.27 -5.55 -8.93
C ASP A 176 -14.00 -4.06 -9.26
N ILE A 177 -13.77 -3.23 -8.25
CA ILE A 177 -13.48 -1.80 -8.42
C ILE A 177 -11.97 -1.60 -8.52
N GLU A 178 -11.53 -1.09 -9.66
CA GLU A 178 -10.18 -0.57 -9.82
C GLU A 178 -10.11 0.86 -9.28
N ILE A 179 -9.32 1.06 -8.24
CA ILE A 179 -9.10 2.36 -7.62
C ILE A 179 -7.87 2.99 -8.27
N PRO A 180 -8.02 4.11 -9.00
CA PRO A 180 -6.91 4.70 -9.74
C PRO A 180 -5.89 5.33 -8.80
N ARG A 181 -4.62 5.22 -9.17
CA ARG A 181 -3.50 5.94 -8.57
C ARG A 181 -3.16 7.20 -9.35
N ALA A 182 -2.48 8.13 -8.69
CA ALA A 182 -1.98 9.36 -9.32
C ALA A 182 -0.96 9.09 -10.45
N ASP A 183 -0.25 7.96 -10.41
CA ASP A 183 0.73 7.56 -11.43
C ASP A 183 0.10 6.93 -12.69
N GLY A 184 -1.23 6.76 -12.71
CA GLY A 184 -1.98 6.17 -13.80
C GLY A 184 -2.12 4.65 -13.75
N THR A 185 -1.58 4.00 -12.71
CA THR A 185 -1.90 2.60 -12.38
C THR A 185 -3.19 2.52 -11.56
N ALA A 186 -3.62 1.31 -11.19
CA ALA A 186 -4.79 1.11 -10.35
C ALA A 186 -4.55 -0.02 -9.35
N VAL A 187 -5.32 0.00 -8.27
CA VAL A 187 -5.31 -1.03 -7.22
C VAL A 187 -6.67 -1.70 -7.15
N GLN A 188 -6.63 -3.01 -6.95
CA GLN A 188 -7.79 -3.78 -6.53
C GLN A 188 -7.60 -4.14 -5.06
N LEU A 189 -8.68 -4.06 -4.29
CA LEU A 189 -8.69 -4.41 -2.88
C LEU A 189 -8.28 -5.88 -2.69
N PRO A 190 -7.63 -6.22 -1.56
CA PRO A 190 -7.22 -7.60 -1.30
C PRO A 190 -8.44 -8.50 -1.16
N GLU A 191 -8.27 -9.77 -1.52
CA GLU A 191 -9.24 -10.80 -1.17
C GLU A 191 -9.22 -11.02 0.34
N LEU A 192 -10.41 -11.20 0.93
CA LEU A 192 -10.54 -11.52 2.35
C LEU A 192 -10.41 -13.02 2.53
N ASP A 193 -9.61 -13.43 3.52
CA ASP A 193 -9.57 -14.81 3.96
C ASP A 193 -10.84 -15.11 4.77
N THR A 194 -11.78 -15.84 4.16
CA THR A 194 -12.99 -16.34 4.82
C THR A 194 -12.71 -17.72 5.42
N GLU A 195 -11.99 -17.75 6.55
CA GLU A 195 -11.86 -18.98 7.36
C GLU A 195 -13.07 -19.24 8.25
#